data_AF-A0A7C1XK01-F1
#
_entry.id   AF-A0A7C1XK01-F1
#
_cell.length_a   1.000
_cell.length_b   1.000
_cell.length_c   1.000
_cell.angle_alpha   90.00
_cell.angle_beta   90.00
_cell.angle_gamma   90.00
#
_symmetry.space_group_name_H-M   'P 1'
#
loop_
_entity.id
_entity.type
_entity.pdbx_description
1 polymer ?
#
loop_
_entity_poly.entity_id
_entity_poly.type
_entity_poly.pdbx_seq_one_letter_code
_entity_poly.pdbx_strand_id
1 'polypeptide(L)'
;MRYRLRAQPGEEAGRKHRFEQLLRIWGQQRLPGPEKIHRIRRIRMTNGNIESEVISIISDISGFDPGEITPETSLPDDLEIDSIKAIELTVALEKRYKISIRDSDIPEINTVGQIIDLTKRLISHG
;
A
#
# COMPACT_ATOMS: atom_id res chain seq x y z
N MET A 1 8.70 31.22 13.32
CA MET A 1 9.03 31.08 11.88
C MET A 1 7.88 30.36 11.19
N ARG A 2 7.41 30.89 10.05
CA ARG A 2 6.12 30.54 9.41
C ARG A 2 6.32 29.41 8.38
N TYR A 3 5.56 28.33 8.50
CA TYR A 3 5.19 27.50 7.34
C TYR A 3 3.67 27.61 7.17
N ARG A 4 3.25 28.37 6.16
CA ARG A 4 1.85 28.47 5.74
C ARG A 4 1.70 27.63 4.48
N LEU A 5 1.40 26.35 4.65
CA LEU A 5 0.86 25.51 3.59
C LEU A 5 -0.65 25.67 3.62
N ARG A 6 -1.18 26.45 2.67
CA ARG A 6 -2.62 26.51 2.42
C ARG A 6 -2.98 25.28 1.58
N ALA A 7 -3.28 24.18 2.26
CA ALA A 7 -3.93 23.02 1.67
C ALA A 7 -5.43 23.28 1.53
N GLN A 8 -6.02 22.87 0.41
CA GLN A 8 -7.45 23.02 0.13
C GLN A 8 -8.26 22.08 1.05
N PRO A 9 -9.34 22.54 1.71
CA PRO A 9 -10.08 21.72 2.66
C PRO A 9 -11.10 20.86 1.90
N GLY A 10 -10.84 19.56 1.79
CA GLY A 10 -11.83 18.62 1.25
C GLY A 10 -11.33 17.19 1.09
N GLU A 11 -10.10 17.00 0.62
CA GLU A 11 -9.58 15.66 0.25
C GLU A 11 -8.41 15.17 1.13
N GLU A 12 -7.91 16.01 2.04
CA GLU A 12 -6.73 15.70 2.86
C GLU A 12 -7.06 15.08 4.23
N ALA A 13 -8.34 15.11 4.64
CA ALA A 13 -8.77 14.69 5.98
C ALA A 13 -8.67 13.16 6.18
N GLY A 14 -9.09 12.35 5.19
CA GLY A 14 -8.94 10.89 5.25
C GLY A 14 -7.47 10.45 5.18
N ARG A 15 -6.69 11.14 4.34
CA ARG A 15 -5.26 10.85 4.13
C ARG A 15 -4.41 11.09 5.39
N LYS A 16 -4.71 12.14 6.16
CA LYS A 16 -4.03 12.42 7.44
C LYS A 16 -4.43 11.41 8.52
N HIS A 17 -5.71 11.05 8.59
CA HIS A 17 -6.20 10.14 9.62
C HIS A 17 -5.58 8.74 9.52
N ARG A 18 -5.45 8.17 8.31
CA ARG A 18 -4.76 6.88 8.08
C ARG A 18 -3.28 6.91 8.43
N PHE A 19 -2.59 7.97 8.02
CA PHE A 19 -1.17 8.15 8.30
C PHE A 19 -0.93 8.33 9.80
N GLU A 20 -1.83 9.01 10.52
CA GLU A 20 -1.80 9.13 11.98
C GLU A 20 -2.12 7.82 12.70
N GLN A 21 -3.00 6.96 12.16
CA GLN A 21 -3.22 5.60 12.69
C GLN A 21 -1.96 4.74 12.60
N LEU A 22 -1.24 4.79 11.47
CA LEU A 22 0.05 4.13 11.32
C LEU A 22 1.10 4.69 12.28
N LEU A 23 1.20 6.02 12.42
CA LEU A 23 2.09 6.65 13.39
C LEU A 23 1.76 6.29 14.84
N ARG A 24 0.49 6.04 15.17
CA ARG A 24 0.06 5.56 16.50
C ARG A 24 0.50 4.12 16.76
N ILE A 25 0.42 3.23 15.77
CA ILE A 25 0.89 1.83 15.87
C ILE A 25 2.42 1.79 15.98
N TRP A 26 3.12 2.64 15.23
CA TRP A 26 4.59 2.67 15.17
C TRP A 26 5.20 3.61 16.23
N GLY A 27 4.36 4.28 17.03
CA GLY A 27 4.74 5.20 18.10
C GLY A 27 5.22 4.53 19.40
N GLN A 28 5.23 3.19 19.47
CA GLN A 28 5.66 2.45 20.66
C GLN A 28 6.81 1.45 20.42
N GLN A 29 7.25 1.20 19.17
CA GLN A 29 8.39 0.31 18.91
C GLN A 29 9.18 0.73 17.65
N ARG A 30 10.39 1.27 17.89
CA ARG A 30 11.56 1.44 17.00
C ARG A 30 11.31 1.34 15.48
N LEU A 31 11.22 2.49 14.81
CA LEU A 31 11.33 2.64 13.36
C LEU A 31 12.53 1.82 12.82
N PRO A 32 12.38 0.98 11.77
CA PRO A 32 13.53 0.63 10.96
C PRO A 32 14.06 1.92 10.31
N GLY A 33 15.34 2.23 10.53
CA GLY A 33 15.97 3.43 10.00
C GLY A 33 15.85 3.53 8.46
N PRO A 34 16.14 4.72 7.89
CA PRO A 34 16.00 5.00 6.45
C PRO A 34 16.78 4.05 5.54
N GLU A 35 17.66 3.23 6.09
CA GLU A 35 18.45 2.22 5.39
C GLU A 35 17.64 1.01 4.89
N LYS A 36 16.48 0.66 5.48
CA LYS A 36 15.64 -0.44 4.97
C LYS A 36 14.85 -0.09 3.71
N ILE A 37 14.82 1.18 3.31
CA ILE A 37 14.21 1.65 2.06
C ILE A 37 15.18 1.44 0.87
N HIS A 38 16.42 0.97 1.11
CA HIS A 38 17.48 0.88 0.10
C HIS A 38 17.80 -0.53 -0.43
N ARG A 39 16.94 -1.54 -0.24
CA ARG A 39 17.06 -2.81 -1.00
C ARG A 39 16.31 -2.78 -2.33
N ILE A 40 16.15 -1.60 -2.94
CA ILE A 40 15.76 -1.47 -4.35
C ILE A 40 17.00 -1.76 -5.20
N ARG A 41 17.40 -3.04 -5.31
CA ARG A 41 18.44 -3.43 -6.26
C ARG A 41 17.91 -4.48 -7.23
N ARG A 42 17.40 -3.94 -8.34
CA ARG A 42 17.30 -4.55 -9.68
C ARG A 42 16.24 -5.65 -9.84
N ILE A 43 14.97 -5.24 -9.86
CA ILE A 43 13.97 -5.97 -10.64
C ILE A 43 13.88 -5.29 -12.01
N ARG A 44 14.10 -6.08 -13.05
CA ARG A 44 13.99 -5.70 -14.45
C ARG A 44 12.56 -5.23 -14.69
N MET A 45 12.36 -3.91 -14.81
CA MET A 45 11.08 -3.33 -15.20
C MET A 45 10.75 -3.80 -16.62
N THR A 46 9.78 -4.72 -16.74
CA THR A 46 9.09 -4.99 -18.00
C THR A 46 7.82 -4.15 -18.01
N ASN A 47 7.69 -3.30 -19.01
CA ASN A 47 6.59 -2.37 -19.23
C ASN A 47 5.20 -2.91 -18.83
N GLY A 48 4.49 -2.16 -17.99
CA GLY A 48 3.05 -1.95 -18.15
C GLY A 48 2.07 -2.98 -17.58
N ASN A 49 2.39 -3.73 -16.53
CA ASN A 49 1.37 -4.55 -15.85
C ASN A 49 1.19 -4.14 -14.38
N ILE A 50 0.07 -3.48 -14.08
CA ILE A 50 -0.36 -3.09 -12.71
C ILE A 50 -0.28 -4.30 -11.76
N GLU A 51 -0.63 -5.48 -12.26
CA GLU A 51 -0.56 -6.72 -11.50
C GLU A 51 0.84 -7.03 -10.98
N SER A 52 1.87 -6.97 -11.83
CA SER A 52 3.24 -7.27 -11.42
C SER A 52 3.79 -6.24 -10.42
N GLU A 53 3.39 -4.97 -10.56
CA GLU A 53 3.76 -3.94 -9.59
C GLU A 53 3.05 -4.15 -8.23
N VAL A 54 1.76 -4.46 -8.23
CA VAL A 54 1.00 -4.76 -7.02
C VAL A 54 1.59 -5.99 -6.31
N ILE A 55 1.87 -7.06 -7.05
CA ILE A 55 2.52 -8.27 -6.52
C ILE A 55 3.89 -7.94 -5.92
N SER A 56 4.69 -7.09 -6.56
CA SER A 56 5.98 -6.66 -6.01
C SER A 56 5.82 -5.94 -4.67
N ILE A 57 4.85 -5.03 -4.54
CA ILE A 57 4.62 -4.31 -3.28
C ILE A 57 4.15 -5.26 -2.19
N ILE A 58 3.26 -6.21 -2.53
CA ILE A 58 2.78 -7.24 -1.61
C ILE A 58 3.94 -8.12 -1.14
N SER A 59 4.82 -8.54 -2.05
CA SER A 59 6.04 -9.30 -1.73
C SER A 59 6.96 -8.53 -0.77
N ASP A 60 7.16 -7.23 -0.99
CA ASP A 60 7.98 -6.40 -0.10
C ASP A 60 7.41 -6.27 1.32
N ILE A 61 6.08 -6.24 1.47
CA ILE A 61 5.40 -6.10 2.77
C ILE A 61 5.29 -7.44 3.50
N SER A 62 4.90 -8.49 2.78
CA SER A 62 4.67 -9.83 3.33
C SER A 62 5.98 -10.60 3.53
N GLY A 63 7.00 -10.34 2.71
CA GLY A 63 8.29 -11.05 2.70
C GLY A 63 8.29 -12.33 1.85
N PHE A 64 7.18 -12.69 1.21
CA PHE A 64 7.05 -13.86 0.33
C PHE A 64 7.61 -13.59 -1.06
N ASP A 65 8.04 -14.64 -1.77
CA ASP A 65 8.55 -14.49 -3.13
C ASP A 65 7.41 -14.12 -4.10
N PRO A 66 7.62 -13.17 -5.04
CA PRO A 66 6.58 -12.79 -5.99
C PRO A 66 6.11 -13.94 -6.90
N GLY A 67 6.90 -15.00 -7.07
CA GLY A 67 6.51 -16.22 -7.79
C GLY A 67 5.52 -17.11 -7.03
N GLU A 68 5.40 -16.94 -5.71
CA GLU A 68 4.43 -17.66 -4.86
C GLU A 68 3.11 -16.90 -4.71
N ILE A 69 3.07 -15.64 -5.15
CA ILE A 69 1.91 -14.76 -5.03
C ILE A 69 1.05 -14.89 -6.29
N THR A 70 -0.16 -15.42 -6.13
CA THR A 70 -1.15 -15.53 -7.21
C THR A 70 -2.37 -14.65 -6.92
N PRO A 71 -3.19 -14.31 -7.93
CA PRO A 71 -4.43 -13.55 -7.70
C PRO A 71 -5.42 -14.22 -6.73
N GLU A 72 -5.34 -15.53 -6.57
CA GLU A 72 -6.22 -16.33 -5.69
C GLU A 72 -5.70 -16.39 -4.25
N THR A 73 -4.44 -16.03 -4.02
CA THR A 73 -3.78 -16.08 -2.71
C THR A 73 -4.49 -15.14 -1.71
N SER A 74 -4.77 -15.66 -0.51
CA SER A 74 -5.36 -14.92 0.60
C SER A 74 -4.33 -13.97 1.21
N LEU A 75 -4.70 -12.71 1.38
CA LEU A 75 -3.89 -11.71 2.06
C LEU A 75 -3.68 -12.09 3.55
N PRO A 76 -4.73 -12.29 4.36
CA PRO A 76 -4.54 -12.63 5.77
C PRO A 76 -4.04 -14.06 6.00
N ASP A 77 -4.56 -15.06 5.26
CA ASP A 77 -4.28 -16.47 5.56
C ASP A 77 -2.97 -16.98 4.94
N ASP A 78 -2.66 -16.59 3.69
CA ASP A 78 -1.50 -17.13 2.97
C ASP A 78 -0.28 -16.19 3.03
N LEU A 79 -0.50 -14.87 3.02
CA LEU A 79 0.57 -13.86 2.98
C LEU A 79 0.80 -13.17 4.33
N GLU A 80 0.06 -13.59 5.37
CA GLU A 80 0.12 -13.03 6.72
C GLU A 80 -0.05 -11.49 6.71
N ILE A 81 -0.84 -10.96 5.77
CA ILE A 81 -1.21 -9.55 5.67
C ILE A 81 -2.42 -9.31 6.58
N ASP A 82 -2.12 -8.94 7.81
CA ASP A 82 -3.09 -8.51 8.80
C ASP A 82 -3.57 -7.07 8.55
N SER A 83 -4.53 -6.59 9.35
CA SER A 83 -5.12 -5.27 9.18
C SER A 83 -4.10 -4.12 9.17
N ILE A 84 -2.95 -4.25 9.84
CA ILE A 84 -1.90 -3.23 9.86
C ILE A 84 -1.13 -3.22 8.53
N LYS A 85 -0.70 -4.39 8.06
CA LYS A 85 -0.01 -4.54 6.78
C LYS A 85 -0.91 -4.17 5.60
N ALA A 86 -2.21 -4.45 5.68
CA ALA A 86 -3.19 -4.02 4.67
C ALA A 86 -3.25 -2.49 4.55
N ILE A 87 -3.17 -1.76 5.67
CA ILE A 87 -3.10 -0.30 5.66
C ILE A 87 -1.78 0.17 5.02
N GLU A 88 -0.64 -0.46 5.33
CA GLU A 88 0.64 -0.14 4.69
C GLU A 88 0.60 -0.35 3.17
N LEU A 89 0.04 -1.47 2.72
CA LEU A 89 -0.15 -1.81 1.30
C LEU A 89 -0.97 -0.75 0.58
N THR A 90 -2.12 -0.37 1.13
CA THR A 90 -2.99 0.65 0.52
C THR A 90 -2.28 2.01 0.42
N VAL A 91 -1.53 2.43 1.45
CA VAL A 91 -0.76 3.68 1.43
C VAL A 91 0.35 3.65 0.37
N ALA A 92 1.01 2.50 0.18
CA ALA A 92 2.02 2.33 -0.85
C ALA A 92 1.41 2.49 -2.26
N LEU A 93 0.25 1.87 -2.50
CA LEU A 93 -0.50 1.97 -3.76
C LEU A 93 -0.99 3.39 -4.04
N GLU A 94 -1.57 4.08 -3.05
CA GLU A 94 -2.00 5.47 -3.15
C GLU A 94 -0.83 6.40 -3.52
N LYS A 95 0.34 6.22 -2.91
CA LYS A 95 1.54 7.03 -3.22
C LYS A 95 2.07 6.76 -4.61
N ARG A 96 2.06 5.49 -5.04
CA ARG A 96 2.60 5.03 -6.33
C ARG A 96 1.73 5.51 -7.50
N TYR A 97 0.43 5.26 -7.43
CA TYR A 97 -0.51 5.53 -8.51
C TYR A 97 -1.26 6.85 -8.37
N LYS A 98 -1.03 7.61 -7.29
CA LYS A 98 -1.75 8.85 -6.98
C LYS A 98 -3.27 8.68 -6.88
N ILE A 99 -3.71 7.47 -6.51
CA ILE A 99 -5.11 7.11 -6.28
C ILE A 99 -5.50 7.35 -4.82
N SER A 100 -6.81 7.29 -4.54
CA SER A 100 -7.37 7.26 -3.20
C SER A 100 -8.22 6.01 -3.01
N ILE A 101 -7.85 5.18 -2.04
CA ILE A 101 -8.60 4.00 -1.62
C ILE A 101 -9.49 4.42 -0.44
N ARG A 102 -10.72 3.90 -0.28
CA ARG A 102 -11.57 4.24 0.89
C ARG A 102 -11.36 3.25 2.02
N ASP A 103 -11.50 3.69 3.28
CA ASP A 103 -11.22 2.86 4.45
C ASP A 103 -12.19 1.69 4.53
N SER A 104 -13.43 1.92 4.07
CA SER A 104 -14.48 0.94 3.96
C SER A 104 -14.16 -0.18 2.98
N ASP A 105 -13.35 0.07 1.96
CA ASP A 105 -13.01 -0.93 0.95
C ASP A 105 -11.92 -1.90 1.48
N ILE A 106 -11.06 -1.46 2.40
CA ILE A 106 -9.94 -2.24 2.95
C ILE A 106 -10.38 -3.58 3.59
N PRO A 107 -11.35 -3.62 4.52
CA PRO A 107 -11.76 -4.88 5.15
C PRO A 107 -12.45 -5.85 4.18
N GLU A 108 -12.91 -5.38 3.01
CA GLU A 108 -13.50 -6.24 1.99
C GLU A 108 -12.44 -6.92 1.10
N ILE A 109 -11.19 -6.45 1.16
CA ILE A 109 -10.07 -6.98 0.37
C ILE A 109 -9.39 -8.11 1.14
N ASN A 110 -9.62 -9.34 0.66
CA ASN A 110 -9.12 -10.57 1.24
C ASN A 110 -8.13 -11.30 0.32
N THR A 111 -8.10 -10.99 -0.99
CA THR A 111 -7.20 -11.65 -1.95
C THR A 111 -6.35 -10.67 -2.74
N VAL A 112 -5.24 -11.18 -3.28
CA VAL A 112 -4.35 -10.43 -4.18
C VAL A 112 -5.09 -9.94 -5.43
N GLY A 113 -5.98 -10.76 -5.99
CA GLY A 113 -6.79 -10.38 -7.14
C GLY A 113 -7.69 -9.18 -6.85
N GLN A 114 -8.30 -9.12 -5.66
CA GLN A 114 -9.16 -8.00 -5.25
C GLN A 114 -8.39 -6.68 -5.13
N ILE A 115 -7.16 -6.70 -4.58
CA ILE A 115 -6.34 -5.48 -4.49
C ILE A 115 -5.87 -5.02 -5.87
N ILE A 116 -5.55 -5.96 -6.78
CA ILE A 116 -5.21 -5.63 -8.17
C ILE A 116 -6.40 -5.00 -8.89
N ASP A 117 -7.59 -5.60 -8.78
CA ASP A 117 -8.82 -5.09 -9.40
C ASP A 117 -9.17 -3.70 -8.88
N LEU A 118 -9.14 -3.50 -7.56
CA LEU A 118 -9.37 -2.20 -6.94
C LEU A 118 -8.40 -1.14 -7.49
N THR A 119 -7.12 -1.49 -7.58
CA THR A 119 -6.08 -0.59 -8.10
C THR A 119 -6.36 -0.24 -9.57
N LYS A 120 -6.66 -1.24 -10.42
CA LYS A 120 -7.02 -1.04 -11.83
C LYS A 120 -8.25 -0.13 -11.97
N ARG A 121 -9.29 -0.37 -11.16
CA ARG A 121 -10.53 0.42 -11.15
C ARG A 121 -10.27 1.89 -10.82
N LEU A 122 -9.44 2.16 -9.82
CA LEU A 122 -9.12 3.52 -9.40
C LEU A 122 -8.25 4.27 -10.41
N ILE A 123 -7.32 3.58 -11.09
CA ILE A 123 -6.48 4.19 -12.14
C ILE A 123 -7.30 4.50 -13.40
N SER A 124 -8.26 3.64 -13.77
CA SER A 124 -9.06 3.81 -14.98
C SER A 124 -10.13 4.91 -14.88
N HIS A 125 -10.41 5.43 -13.69
CA HIS A 125 -11.43 6.46 -13.42
C HIS A 125 -10.84 7.74 -12.79
N GLY A 126 -9.51 7.89 -12.83
CA GLY A 126 -8.78 9.08 -12.36
C GLY A 126 -8.48 10.10 -13.45
#